data_AF-A0AAW4VY58-F1
#
_entry.id   AF-A0AAW4VY58-F1
#
_cell.length_a   1.000
_cell.length_b   1.000
_cell.length_c   1.000
_cell.angle_alpha   90.00
_cell.angle_beta   90.00
_cell.angle_gamma   90.00
#
_symmetry.space_group_name_H-M   'P 1'
#
loop_
_entity.id
_entity.type
_entity.pdbx_description
1 polymer ?
#
loop_
_entity_poly.entity_id
_entity_poly.type
_entity_poly.pdbx_seq_one_letter_code
_entity_poly.pdbx_strand_id
1 'polypeptide(L)'
;MMGQGSIRHNNREFTAANVDRERSEQNIVFVNEDLKRTYNNLFGEALETYNAGKKKTRDKIPDYYEHIRQSKQEKLFHEAIFQIGNLNDCGCGTEGGQRAAEALTAFAKTFQERNPHLYVFNMVLHMDEATPHLHVDYIPVATEQTRGLSTRVSMKQALKQQGFTGVGQKQTEWKAWMDREKEVLTEIAQQHEFEIISLGSNRRHMELPEYRAAIQESEAVQEQTAAALQELADMQEKKTELKGEIKSLSGTVAALKAAERVRVDFDTIQPEKTLTGAVKGVTVEQIQQLKKVAMTGAAAKQAVVELKKKNAALEKENAEMQKKIPSTMDRLLEKKNLELLETRNFNLRQENKELKEALEEERSFSDRLLEGIDRVLDMLERHLPKQLLHLVDKARDLLPEHQTYRQEKQHERGHSWGDMSL
;
A
#
# COMPACT_ATOMS: atom_id res chain seq x y z
N MET A 1 -7.22 -9.78 7.95
CA MET A 1 -5.94 -9.88 8.73
C MET A 1 -6.14 -10.90 9.86
N MET A 2 -5.09 -11.53 10.41
CA MET A 2 -5.20 -12.30 11.66
C MET A 2 -4.45 -11.58 12.79
N GLY A 3 -5.16 -11.23 13.87
CA GLY A 3 -4.56 -10.65 15.08
C GLY A 3 -4.08 -11.71 16.07
N GLN A 4 -3.44 -11.28 17.16
CA GLN A 4 -3.23 -12.17 18.32
C GLN A 4 -4.56 -12.55 19.00
N GLY A 5 -5.67 -11.87 18.67
CA GLY A 5 -6.99 -12.10 19.24
C GLY A 5 -7.06 -11.59 20.68
N SER A 6 -7.95 -10.63 20.95
CA SER A 6 -8.24 -10.22 22.33
C SER A 6 -9.75 -10.20 22.54
N ILE A 7 -10.29 -11.31 23.04
CA ILE A 7 -11.72 -11.43 23.37
C ILE A 7 -12.18 -10.27 24.26
N ARG A 8 -11.32 -9.85 25.20
CA ARG A 8 -11.60 -8.73 26.12
C ARG A 8 -11.69 -7.39 25.39
N HIS A 9 -10.91 -7.19 24.32
CA HIS A 9 -11.01 -6.00 23.48
C HIS A 9 -12.30 -6.05 22.64
N ASN A 10 -12.55 -7.20 22.01
CA ASN A 10 -13.70 -7.42 21.12
C ASN A 10 -15.02 -7.23 21.87
N ASN A 11 -15.07 -7.65 23.13
CA ASN A 11 -16.24 -7.52 24.00
C ASN A 11 -16.25 -6.24 24.85
N ARG A 12 -15.33 -5.30 24.57
CA ARG A 12 -15.23 -4.00 25.27
C ARG A 12 -15.14 -4.11 26.80
N GLU A 13 -14.50 -5.17 27.31
CA GLU A 13 -14.19 -5.33 28.74
C GLU A 13 -13.17 -4.31 29.24
N PHE A 14 -12.43 -3.68 28.32
CA PHE A 14 -11.60 -2.51 28.57
C PHE A 14 -11.68 -1.55 27.39
N THR A 15 -11.47 -0.26 27.64
CA THR A 15 -11.45 0.76 26.59
C THR A 15 -10.02 1.01 26.13
N ALA A 16 -9.74 0.77 24.85
CA ALA A 16 -8.48 1.17 24.23
C ALA A 16 -8.54 2.64 23.76
N ALA A 17 -7.39 3.28 23.56
CA ALA A 17 -7.32 4.71 23.22
C ALA A 17 -7.95 5.09 21.86
N ASN A 18 -8.12 4.11 20.98
CA ASN A 18 -8.75 4.23 19.66
C ASN A 18 -10.27 4.02 19.67
N VAL A 19 -10.88 3.74 20.83
CA VAL A 19 -12.31 3.46 20.97
C VAL A 19 -13.05 4.71 21.42
N ASP A 20 -14.06 5.10 20.66
CA ASP A 20 -15.02 6.14 21.02
C ASP A 20 -16.17 5.54 21.83
N ARG A 21 -16.15 5.79 23.14
CA ARG A 21 -17.13 5.22 24.09
C ARG A 21 -18.57 5.60 23.78
N GLU A 22 -18.82 6.75 23.18
CA GLU A 22 -20.18 7.20 22.87
C GLU A 22 -20.81 6.36 21.76
N ARG A 23 -19.99 5.69 20.93
CA ARG A 23 -20.44 4.84 19.83
C ARG A 23 -20.42 3.35 20.13
N SER A 24 -19.88 2.91 21.28
CA SER A 24 -19.78 1.47 21.60
C SER A 24 -21.13 0.77 21.67
N GLU A 25 -22.23 1.49 21.91
CA GLU A 25 -23.60 0.95 21.83
C GLU A 25 -24.04 0.58 20.40
N GLN A 26 -23.34 1.08 19.38
CA GLN A 26 -23.58 0.79 17.97
C GLN A 26 -22.88 -0.50 17.51
N ASN A 27 -22.02 -1.09 18.35
CA ASN A 27 -21.39 -2.37 18.05
C ASN A 27 -22.44 -3.48 17.98
N ILE A 28 -22.26 -4.41 17.04
CA ILE A 28 -23.18 -5.54 16.85
C ILE A 28 -22.49 -6.83 17.27
N VAL A 29 -23.03 -7.50 18.30
CA VAL A 29 -22.57 -8.81 18.75
C VAL A 29 -23.43 -9.88 18.08
N PHE A 30 -22.81 -10.71 17.25
CA PHE A 30 -23.48 -11.83 16.56
C PHE A 30 -23.37 -13.13 17.37
N VAL A 31 -22.20 -13.38 17.96
CA VAL A 31 -21.92 -14.56 18.77
C VAL A 31 -21.05 -14.14 19.95
N ASN A 32 -21.35 -14.66 21.14
CA ASN A 32 -20.53 -14.46 22.35
C ASN A 32 -20.72 -15.65 23.30
N GLU A 33 -19.89 -16.67 23.11
CA GLU A 33 -19.87 -17.88 23.92
C GLU A 33 -18.62 -17.93 24.83
N ASP A 34 -18.77 -18.56 26.00
CA ASP A 34 -17.62 -18.83 26.87
C ASP A 34 -16.70 -19.89 26.22
N LEU A 35 -15.48 -19.47 25.88
CA LEU A 35 -14.51 -20.30 25.17
C LEU A 35 -14.26 -21.65 25.86
N LYS A 36 -14.14 -21.66 27.19
CA LYS A 36 -13.86 -22.90 27.94
C LYS A 36 -15.04 -23.87 27.89
N ARG A 37 -16.26 -23.36 28.02
CA ARG A 37 -17.50 -24.15 27.86
C ARG A 37 -17.64 -24.67 26.43
N THR A 38 -17.36 -23.85 25.42
CA THR A 38 -17.37 -24.26 24.02
C THR A 38 -16.38 -25.41 23.76
N TYR A 39 -15.18 -25.36 24.34
CA TYR A 39 -14.23 -26.47 24.28
C TYR A 39 -14.78 -27.80 24.83
N ASN A 40 -15.48 -27.75 25.97
CA ASN A 40 -16.11 -28.94 26.54
C ASN A 40 -17.21 -29.48 25.62
N ASN A 41 -18.03 -28.60 25.04
CA ASN A 41 -19.09 -29.00 24.12
C ASN A 41 -18.55 -29.64 22.84
N LEU A 42 -17.46 -29.10 22.29
CA LEU A 42 -16.89 -29.57 21.01
C LEU A 42 -16.05 -30.84 21.15
N PHE A 43 -15.30 -30.97 22.26
CA PHE A 43 -14.27 -32.00 22.39
C PHE A 43 -14.52 -32.99 23.54
N GLY A 44 -15.49 -32.74 24.42
CA GLY A 44 -15.70 -33.52 25.64
C GLY A 44 -15.93 -35.01 25.38
N GLU A 45 -16.85 -35.35 24.47
CA GLU A 45 -17.15 -36.75 24.13
C GLU A 45 -15.93 -37.48 23.52
N ALA A 46 -15.20 -36.80 22.63
CA ALA A 46 -13.99 -37.35 22.01
C ALA A 46 -12.86 -37.53 23.04
N LEU A 47 -12.75 -36.61 24.00
CA LEU A 47 -11.78 -36.68 25.10
C LEU A 47 -12.09 -37.83 26.05
N GLU A 48 -13.35 -38.02 26.44
CA GLU A 48 -13.80 -39.13 27.28
C GLU A 48 -13.47 -40.47 26.61
N THR A 49 -13.86 -40.62 25.35
CA THR A 49 -13.56 -41.81 24.54
C THR A 49 -12.05 -42.07 24.44
N TYR A 50 -11.25 -41.04 24.17
CA TYR A 50 -9.80 -41.15 24.11
C TYR A 50 -9.20 -41.63 25.44
N ASN A 51 -9.62 -41.02 26.55
CA ASN A 51 -9.12 -41.32 27.90
C ASN A 51 -9.55 -42.71 28.39
N ALA A 52 -10.73 -43.19 28.01
CA ALA A 52 -11.19 -44.55 28.31
C ALA A 52 -10.26 -45.61 27.70
N GLY A 53 -9.67 -45.34 26.53
CA GLY A 53 -8.70 -46.21 25.88
C GLY A 53 -7.29 -46.21 26.49
N LYS A 54 -7.00 -45.35 27.47
CA LYS A 54 -5.65 -45.23 28.07
C LYS A 54 -5.51 -46.00 29.37
N LYS A 55 -4.49 -46.87 29.43
CA LYS A 55 -4.17 -47.68 30.62
C LYS A 55 -3.44 -46.89 31.72
N LYS A 56 -2.55 -45.95 31.36
CA LYS A 56 -1.75 -45.19 32.34
C LYS A 56 -2.31 -43.78 32.49
N THR A 57 -2.40 -43.29 33.73
CA THR A 57 -2.90 -41.93 34.03
C THR A 57 -2.10 -40.83 33.33
N ARG A 58 -0.77 -41.01 33.19
CA ARG A 58 0.09 -40.05 32.48
C ARG A 58 -0.20 -39.90 30.99
N ASP A 59 -0.90 -40.88 30.39
CA ASP A 59 -1.25 -40.88 28.97
C ASP A 59 -2.67 -40.30 28.74
N LYS A 60 -3.40 -39.99 29.81
CA LYS A 60 -4.73 -39.34 29.77
C LYS A 60 -4.57 -37.83 29.74
N ILE A 61 -5.51 -37.16 29.07
CA ILE A 61 -5.60 -35.71 29.03
C ILE A 61 -6.71 -35.28 30.00
N PRO A 62 -6.41 -34.62 31.13
CA PRO A 62 -7.45 -34.28 32.12
C PRO A 62 -8.42 -33.20 31.64
N ASP A 63 -7.89 -32.16 30.98
CA ASP A 63 -8.63 -31.00 30.47
C ASP A 63 -8.03 -30.65 29.10
N TYR A 64 -8.84 -30.75 28.05
CA TYR A 64 -8.37 -30.52 26.69
C TYR A 64 -8.14 -29.03 26.38
N TYR A 65 -8.91 -28.13 26.99
CA TYR A 65 -8.66 -26.70 26.89
C TYR A 65 -7.28 -26.34 27.46
N GLU A 66 -6.97 -26.80 28.68
CA GLU A 66 -5.65 -26.57 29.28
C GLU A 66 -4.52 -27.24 28.51
N HIS A 67 -4.79 -28.42 27.93
CA HIS A 67 -3.84 -29.11 27.06
C HIS A 67 -3.48 -28.28 25.83
N ILE A 68 -4.46 -27.68 25.15
CA ILE A 68 -4.22 -26.81 24.00
C ILE A 68 -3.59 -25.49 24.43
N ARG A 69 -4.02 -24.89 25.54
CA ARG A 69 -3.43 -23.65 26.08
C ARG A 69 -1.92 -23.76 26.35
N GLN A 70 -1.46 -24.94 26.75
CA GLN A 70 -0.04 -25.24 27.01
C GLN A 70 0.71 -25.78 25.79
N SER A 71 0.00 -26.05 24.69
CA SER A 71 0.57 -26.58 23.46
C SER A 71 1.43 -25.54 22.76
N LYS A 72 2.48 -26.01 22.07
CA LYS A 72 3.29 -25.20 21.15
C LYS A 72 2.85 -25.36 19.69
N GLN A 73 1.95 -26.31 19.41
CA GLN A 73 1.56 -26.69 18.04
C GLN A 73 0.29 -25.99 17.57
N GLU A 74 -0.72 -25.92 18.44
CA GLU A 74 -2.05 -25.41 18.11
C GLU A 74 -2.39 -24.26 19.08
N LYS A 75 -3.24 -23.33 18.63
CA LYS A 75 -3.74 -22.23 19.45
C LYS A 75 -5.15 -22.53 19.95
N LEU A 76 -5.55 -21.88 21.04
CA LEU A 76 -6.92 -22.02 21.57
C LEU A 76 -7.97 -21.56 20.55
N PHE A 77 -7.68 -20.49 19.82
CA PHE A 77 -8.52 -19.96 18.77
C PHE A 77 -7.68 -19.12 17.79
N HIS A 78 -8.32 -18.73 16.70
CA HIS A 78 -7.80 -17.81 15.70
C HIS A 78 -8.79 -16.67 15.50
N GLU A 79 -8.29 -15.48 15.20
CA GLU A 79 -9.09 -14.30 14.90
C GLU A 79 -8.92 -13.92 13.42
N ALA A 80 -10.03 -13.69 12.73
CA ALA A 80 -10.05 -13.06 11.41
C ALA A 80 -10.76 -11.70 11.48
N ILE A 81 -10.11 -10.67 10.94
CA ILE A 81 -10.67 -9.31 10.86
C ILE A 81 -10.99 -8.98 9.41
N PHE A 82 -12.23 -8.55 9.19
CA PHE A 82 -12.78 -8.12 7.90
C PHE A 82 -13.17 -6.64 7.95
N GLN A 83 -12.79 -5.89 6.93
CA GLN A 83 -13.08 -4.47 6.79
C GLN A 83 -13.31 -4.16 5.31
N ILE A 84 -14.19 -3.19 5.04
CA ILE A 84 -14.39 -2.61 3.71
C ILE A 84 -13.96 -1.14 3.78
N GLY A 85 -13.16 -0.71 2.81
CA GLY A 85 -12.67 0.67 2.73
C GLY A 85 -11.68 1.07 3.83
N ASN A 86 -11.52 2.37 4.00
CA ASN A 86 -10.65 3.07 4.95
C ASN A 86 -11.40 4.27 5.59
N LEU A 87 -10.72 5.09 6.38
CA LEU A 87 -11.35 6.19 7.12
C LEU A 87 -11.99 7.24 6.18
N ASN A 88 -11.44 7.45 4.99
CA ASN A 88 -11.88 8.50 4.08
C ASN A 88 -13.18 8.15 3.34
N ASP A 89 -13.41 6.86 3.07
CA ASP A 89 -14.59 6.38 2.34
C ASP A 89 -15.62 5.68 3.25
N CYS A 90 -15.18 5.02 4.32
CA CYS A 90 -15.99 4.16 5.19
C CYS A 90 -15.80 4.49 6.68
N GLY A 91 -15.51 5.74 7.05
CA GLY A 91 -15.37 6.12 8.45
C GLY A 91 -16.63 5.86 9.29
N CYS A 92 -16.49 5.43 10.54
CA CYS A 92 -17.64 5.26 11.45
C CYS A 92 -18.42 6.57 11.61
N GLY A 93 -19.76 6.50 11.50
CA GLY A 93 -20.65 7.68 11.55
C GLY A 93 -20.88 8.37 10.19
N THR A 94 -20.25 7.89 9.12
CA THR A 94 -20.52 8.33 7.74
C THR A 94 -21.50 7.39 7.03
N GLU A 95 -22.07 7.85 5.92
CA GLU A 95 -22.91 7.00 5.05
C GLU A 95 -22.14 5.79 4.49
N GLY A 96 -20.89 5.98 4.08
CA GLY A 96 -20.03 4.89 3.62
C GLY A 96 -19.72 3.88 4.72
N GLY A 97 -19.49 4.35 5.96
CA GLY A 97 -19.32 3.49 7.12
C GLY A 97 -20.59 2.68 7.43
N GLN A 98 -21.76 3.29 7.40
CA GLN A 98 -23.03 2.58 7.61
C GLN A 98 -23.24 1.48 6.55
N ARG A 99 -22.94 1.78 5.29
CA ARG A 99 -23.03 0.81 4.19
C ARG A 99 -22.03 -0.33 4.33
N ALA A 100 -20.80 -0.04 4.75
CA ALA A 100 -19.80 -1.05 5.05
C ALA A 100 -20.25 -1.96 6.20
N ALA A 101 -20.89 -1.39 7.23
CA ALA A 101 -21.46 -2.16 8.34
C ALA A 101 -22.60 -3.09 7.90
N GLU A 102 -23.46 -2.65 6.99
CA GLU A 102 -24.52 -3.47 6.39
C GLU A 102 -23.95 -4.64 5.58
N ALA A 103 -22.94 -4.38 4.74
CA ALA A 103 -22.25 -5.41 3.97
C ALA A 103 -21.53 -6.43 4.89
N LEU A 104 -20.82 -5.96 5.92
CA LEU A 104 -20.18 -6.83 6.92
C LEU A 104 -21.21 -7.64 7.72
N THR A 105 -22.38 -7.07 8.01
CA THR A 105 -23.49 -7.76 8.66
C THR A 105 -24.06 -8.88 7.77
N ALA A 106 -24.19 -8.65 6.45
CA ALA A 106 -24.59 -9.69 5.51
C ALA A 106 -23.53 -10.82 5.40
N PHE A 107 -22.25 -10.45 5.39
CA PHE A 107 -21.14 -11.39 5.39
C PHE A 107 -21.12 -12.26 6.66
N ALA A 108 -21.33 -11.65 7.84
CA ALA A 108 -21.37 -12.30 9.15
C ALA A 108 -22.45 -13.39 9.23
N LYS A 109 -23.68 -13.08 8.77
CA LYS A 109 -24.85 -13.99 8.85
C LYS A 109 -24.62 -15.35 8.18
N THR A 110 -23.79 -15.38 7.15
CA THR A 110 -23.54 -16.58 6.33
C THR A 110 -22.16 -17.19 6.59
N PHE A 111 -21.34 -16.61 7.49
CA PHE A 111 -19.95 -17.03 7.70
C PHE A 111 -19.84 -18.45 8.24
N GLN A 112 -20.61 -18.80 9.28
CA GLN A 112 -20.53 -20.11 9.94
C GLN A 112 -20.97 -21.24 8.98
N GLU A 113 -21.98 -21.00 8.16
CA GLU A 113 -22.48 -21.97 7.17
C GLU A 113 -21.42 -22.26 6.09
N ARG A 114 -20.69 -21.24 5.65
CA ARG A 114 -19.57 -21.40 4.70
C ARG A 114 -18.35 -22.08 5.32
N ASN A 115 -18.24 -22.12 6.64
CA ASN A 115 -17.07 -22.57 7.39
C ASN A 115 -17.43 -23.62 8.47
N PRO A 116 -17.92 -24.81 8.08
CA PRO A 116 -18.45 -25.79 9.03
C PRO A 116 -17.41 -26.38 9.99
N HIS A 117 -16.11 -26.30 9.68
CA HIS A 117 -15.03 -26.76 10.55
C HIS A 117 -14.33 -25.62 11.30
N LEU A 118 -14.78 -24.38 11.14
CA LEU A 118 -14.31 -23.24 11.93
C LEU A 118 -15.46 -22.80 12.83
N TYR A 119 -15.49 -23.32 14.06
CA TYR A 119 -16.56 -23.01 15.00
C TYR A 119 -16.37 -21.60 15.55
N VAL A 120 -17.25 -20.68 15.18
CA VAL A 120 -17.25 -19.30 15.65
C VAL A 120 -17.85 -19.24 17.05
N PHE A 121 -17.05 -18.82 18.03
CA PHE A 121 -17.52 -18.66 19.41
C PHE A 121 -17.64 -17.18 19.82
N ASN A 122 -17.00 -16.27 19.09
CA ASN A 122 -17.15 -14.83 19.29
C ASN A 122 -17.12 -14.10 17.95
N MET A 123 -18.08 -13.22 17.71
CA MET A 123 -18.19 -12.44 16.47
C MET A 123 -18.82 -11.08 16.74
N VAL A 124 -18.05 -10.02 16.49
CA VAL A 124 -18.43 -8.64 16.85
C VAL A 124 -18.06 -7.69 15.72
N LEU A 125 -19.03 -6.87 15.30
CA LEU A 125 -18.80 -5.73 14.41
C LEU A 125 -18.60 -4.48 15.26
N HIS A 126 -17.41 -3.88 15.15
CA HIS A 126 -17.10 -2.61 15.81
C HIS A 126 -17.52 -1.43 14.95
N MET A 127 -18.25 -0.50 15.54
CA MET A 127 -18.72 0.77 14.96
C MET A 127 -18.17 1.99 15.70
N ASP A 128 -17.33 1.76 16.71
CA ASP A 128 -16.84 2.75 17.66
C ASP A 128 -15.36 3.11 17.48
N GLU A 129 -14.70 2.58 16.45
CA GLU A 129 -13.32 2.93 16.09
C GLU A 129 -13.28 3.85 14.85
N ALA A 130 -12.17 3.87 14.12
CA ALA A 130 -12.01 4.70 12.92
C ALA A 130 -12.92 4.22 11.77
N THR A 131 -12.96 2.92 11.53
CA THR A 131 -13.69 2.28 10.42
C THR A 131 -14.46 1.07 10.94
N PRO A 132 -15.65 0.76 10.39
CA PRO A 132 -16.37 -0.46 10.70
C PRO A 132 -15.54 -1.69 10.35
N HIS A 133 -15.38 -2.61 11.30
CA HIS A 133 -14.66 -3.86 11.06
C HIS A 133 -15.21 -4.99 11.91
N LEU A 134 -15.25 -6.18 11.31
CA LEU A 134 -15.80 -7.39 11.89
C LEU A 134 -14.67 -8.27 12.43
N HIS A 135 -14.71 -8.55 13.73
CA HIS A 135 -13.90 -9.58 14.37
C HIS A 135 -14.65 -10.91 14.33
N VAL A 136 -13.96 -11.97 13.91
CA VAL A 136 -14.45 -13.34 13.92
C VAL A 136 -13.43 -14.22 14.63
N ASP A 137 -13.73 -14.61 15.86
CA ASP A 137 -12.92 -15.53 16.65
C ASP A 137 -13.48 -16.96 16.54
N TYR A 138 -12.65 -17.91 16.13
CA TYR A 138 -13.07 -19.27 15.84
C TYR A 138 -12.07 -20.34 16.27
N ILE A 139 -12.60 -21.54 16.51
CA ILE A 139 -11.85 -22.75 16.86
C ILE A 139 -11.84 -23.68 15.64
N PRO A 140 -10.67 -24.09 15.11
CA PRO A 140 -10.61 -25.05 14.03
C PRO A 140 -10.85 -26.48 14.54
N VAL A 141 -11.95 -27.10 14.11
CA VAL A 141 -12.39 -28.43 14.57
C VAL A 141 -12.14 -29.46 13.49
N ALA A 142 -11.17 -30.34 13.74
CA ALA A 142 -10.91 -31.50 12.90
C ALA A 142 -11.61 -32.73 13.46
N THR A 143 -12.49 -33.36 12.67
CA THR A 143 -13.25 -34.55 13.05
C THR A 143 -12.67 -35.82 12.43
N GLU A 144 -13.15 -37.00 12.85
CA GLU A 144 -12.83 -38.31 12.25
C GLU A 144 -11.33 -38.62 12.15
N GLN A 145 -10.55 -38.14 13.13
CA GLN A 145 -9.11 -38.31 13.14
C GLN A 145 -8.71 -39.72 13.59
N THR A 146 -7.77 -40.34 12.87
CA THR A 146 -7.32 -41.72 13.14
C THR A 146 -6.20 -41.82 14.19
N ARG A 147 -5.58 -40.69 14.55
CA ARG A 147 -4.51 -40.60 15.55
C ARG A 147 -4.85 -39.54 16.59
N GLY A 148 -4.73 -39.90 17.87
CA GLY A 148 -5.07 -38.99 18.97
C GLY A 148 -6.56 -38.98 19.27
N LEU A 149 -7.10 -37.83 19.68
CA LEU A 149 -8.55 -37.62 19.80
C LEU A 149 -9.19 -37.63 18.41
N SER A 150 -10.34 -38.27 18.27
CA SER A 150 -11.12 -38.34 17.03
C SER A 150 -11.63 -36.97 16.57
N THR A 151 -12.01 -36.12 17.52
CA THR A 151 -12.31 -34.69 17.31
C THR A 151 -11.27 -33.87 18.05
N ARG A 152 -10.53 -33.01 17.36
CA ARG A 152 -9.38 -32.27 17.92
C ARG A 152 -9.20 -30.90 17.27
N VAL A 153 -8.47 -30.02 17.95
CA VAL A 153 -8.04 -28.74 17.35
C VAL A 153 -6.97 -29.02 16.31
N SER A 154 -7.23 -28.59 15.07
CA SER A 154 -6.19 -28.51 14.05
C SER A 154 -6.61 -27.65 12.86
N MET A 155 -5.95 -26.51 12.67
CA MET A 155 -6.26 -25.60 11.55
C MET A 155 -6.10 -26.28 10.20
N LYS A 156 -4.99 -27.00 10.02
CA LYS A 156 -4.69 -27.67 8.74
C LYS A 156 -5.74 -28.72 8.38
N GLN A 157 -6.14 -29.55 9.33
CA GLN A 157 -7.12 -30.61 9.05
C GLN A 157 -8.53 -30.03 8.90
N ALA A 158 -8.93 -29.05 9.71
CA ALA A 158 -10.21 -28.36 9.58
C ALA A 158 -10.40 -27.77 8.17
N LEU A 159 -9.39 -27.04 7.67
CA LEU A 159 -9.44 -26.49 6.31
C LEU A 159 -9.43 -27.59 5.23
N LYS A 160 -8.64 -28.64 5.42
CA LYS A 160 -8.62 -29.78 4.48
C LYS A 160 -9.97 -30.47 4.39
N GLN A 161 -10.69 -30.63 5.50
CA GLN A 161 -12.03 -31.22 5.52
C GLN A 161 -13.08 -30.32 4.84
N GLN A 162 -12.83 -29.02 4.77
CA GLN A 162 -13.60 -28.07 3.96
C GLN A 162 -13.21 -28.07 2.46
N GLY A 163 -12.28 -28.92 2.03
CA GLY A 163 -11.86 -29.02 0.63
C GLY A 163 -10.71 -28.09 0.23
N PHE A 164 -10.11 -27.35 1.17
CA PHE A 164 -8.92 -26.55 0.88
C PHE A 164 -7.69 -27.45 0.85
N THR A 165 -7.00 -27.50 -0.29
CA THR A 165 -5.77 -28.27 -0.48
C THR A 165 -4.62 -27.35 -0.79
N GLY A 166 -3.51 -27.48 -0.08
CA GLY A 166 -2.32 -26.70 -0.38
C GLY A 166 -1.58 -27.22 -1.62
N VAL A 167 -1.18 -26.33 -2.52
CA VAL A 167 -0.33 -26.62 -3.69
C VAL A 167 1.05 -25.99 -3.45
N GLY A 168 1.84 -26.61 -2.59
CA GLY A 168 3.19 -26.14 -2.20
C GLY A 168 3.22 -25.21 -0.98
N GLN A 169 4.41 -24.73 -0.58
CA GLN A 169 4.59 -23.93 0.65
C GLN A 169 3.92 -22.54 0.59
N LYS A 170 3.84 -21.92 -0.61
CA LYS A 170 3.29 -20.57 -0.81
C LYS A 170 1.76 -20.54 -1.05
N GLN A 171 1.16 -21.69 -1.28
CA GLN A 171 -0.27 -21.87 -1.58
C GLN A 171 -0.81 -22.86 -0.55
N THR A 172 -0.89 -22.41 0.71
CA THR A 172 -1.38 -23.23 1.83
C THR A 172 -2.89 -23.33 1.81
N GLU A 173 -3.45 -24.33 2.50
CA GLU A 173 -4.89 -24.45 2.72
C GLU A 173 -5.48 -23.14 3.29
N TRP A 174 -4.71 -22.48 4.16
CA TRP A 174 -5.06 -21.19 4.76
C TRP A 174 -5.15 -20.06 3.74
N LYS A 175 -4.20 -19.97 2.79
CA LYS A 175 -4.24 -18.94 1.76
C LYS A 175 -5.45 -19.13 0.85
N ALA A 176 -5.70 -20.36 0.41
CA ALA A 176 -6.86 -20.68 -0.42
C ALA A 176 -8.18 -20.34 0.29
N TRP A 177 -8.30 -20.64 1.58
CA TRP A 177 -9.45 -20.25 2.38
C TRP A 177 -9.61 -18.73 2.49
N MET A 178 -8.53 -18.01 2.78
CA MET A 178 -8.58 -16.56 2.92
C MET A 178 -8.94 -15.87 1.59
N ASP A 179 -8.46 -16.39 0.46
CA ASP A 179 -8.79 -15.87 -0.85
C ASP A 179 -10.27 -16.11 -1.19
N ARG A 180 -10.84 -17.28 -0.84
CA ARG A 180 -12.30 -17.52 -0.93
C ARG A 180 -13.10 -16.51 -0.10
N GLU A 181 -12.71 -16.25 1.15
CA GLU A 181 -13.44 -15.28 1.99
C GLU A 181 -13.35 -13.85 1.44
N LYS A 182 -12.22 -13.48 0.83
CA LYS A 182 -12.10 -12.19 0.13
C LYS A 182 -13.01 -12.10 -1.08
N GLU A 183 -13.14 -13.18 -1.86
CA GLU A 183 -14.05 -13.23 -3.01
C GLU A 183 -15.50 -13.04 -2.55
N VAL A 184 -15.94 -13.77 -1.52
CA VAL A 184 -17.29 -13.62 -0.96
C VAL A 184 -17.52 -12.21 -0.41
N LEU A 185 -16.56 -11.64 0.31
CA LEU A 185 -16.67 -10.27 0.81
C LEU A 185 -16.72 -9.25 -0.34
N THR A 186 -15.99 -9.49 -1.42
CA THR A 186 -15.99 -8.67 -2.64
C THR A 186 -17.37 -8.68 -3.30
N GLU A 187 -17.98 -9.85 -3.46
CA GLU A 187 -19.32 -10.00 -4.03
C GLU A 187 -20.38 -9.28 -3.19
N ILE A 188 -20.32 -9.43 -1.86
CA ILE A 188 -21.25 -8.75 -0.95
C ILE A 188 -21.02 -7.24 -1.00
N ALA A 189 -19.76 -6.78 -0.99
CA ALA A 189 -19.47 -5.35 -1.09
C ALA A 189 -20.01 -4.75 -2.39
N GLN A 190 -19.90 -5.46 -3.52
CA GLN A 190 -20.48 -5.02 -4.79
C GLN A 190 -22.02 -4.93 -4.76
N GLN A 191 -22.70 -5.86 -4.08
CA GLN A 191 -24.16 -5.80 -3.87
C GLN A 191 -24.58 -4.59 -3.04
N HIS A 192 -23.67 -4.09 -2.19
CA HIS A 192 -23.82 -2.87 -1.43
C HIS A 192 -23.16 -1.66 -2.14
N GLU A 193 -23.05 -1.69 -3.46
CA GLU A 193 -22.62 -0.56 -4.31
C GLU A 193 -21.20 -0.05 -4.05
N PHE A 194 -20.29 -0.91 -3.57
CA PHE A 194 -18.87 -0.58 -3.50
C PHE A 194 -18.16 -0.92 -4.81
N GLU A 195 -17.34 0.02 -5.29
CA GLU A 195 -16.36 -0.25 -6.34
C GLU A 195 -15.07 -0.81 -5.71
N ILE A 196 -14.68 -2.01 -6.13
CA ILE A 196 -13.53 -2.70 -5.54
C ILE A 196 -12.29 -2.49 -6.40
N ILE A 197 -11.32 -1.76 -5.84
CA ILE A 197 -10.02 -1.51 -6.47
C ILE A 197 -9.00 -2.51 -5.95
N SER A 198 -8.47 -3.36 -6.83
CA SER A 198 -7.38 -4.29 -6.48
C SER A 198 -6.06 -3.53 -6.37
N LEU A 199 -5.63 -3.24 -5.14
CA LEU A 199 -4.39 -2.52 -4.83
C LEU A 199 -3.12 -3.39 -4.88
N GLY A 200 -3.19 -4.58 -5.50
CA GLY A 200 -2.12 -5.59 -5.54
C GLY A 200 -2.08 -6.46 -4.27
N SER A 201 -1.87 -7.77 -4.44
CA SER A 201 -2.05 -8.81 -3.42
C SER A 201 -0.86 -9.02 -2.46
N ASN A 202 0.19 -8.19 -2.54
CA ASN A 202 1.48 -8.46 -1.88
C ASN A 202 1.92 -7.36 -0.89
N ARG A 203 0.98 -6.82 -0.10
CA ARG A 203 1.32 -5.94 1.03
C ARG A 203 1.68 -6.78 2.26
N ARG A 204 2.85 -6.51 2.86
CA ARG A 204 3.30 -7.15 4.11
C ARG A 204 2.33 -6.79 5.24
N HIS A 205 1.99 -7.76 6.10
CA HIS A 205 1.30 -7.50 7.36
C HIS A 205 2.13 -6.52 8.20
N MET A 206 1.55 -5.37 8.54
CA MET A 206 2.14 -4.37 9.43
C MET A 206 1.28 -4.28 10.69
N GLU A 207 1.93 -4.25 11.84
CA GLU A 207 1.24 -4.00 13.11
C GLU A 207 0.68 -2.56 13.13
N LEU A 208 -0.42 -2.32 13.86
CA LEU A 208 -1.13 -1.03 13.85
C LEU A 208 -0.22 0.21 14.07
N PRO A 209 0.79 0.18 14.97
CA PRO A 209 1.73 1.29 15.14
C PRO A 209 2.64 1.51 13.92
N GLU A 210 3.11 0.43 13.28
CA GLU A 210 3.94 0.49 12.08
C GLU A 210 3.14 1.02 10.88
N TYR A 211 1.88 0.59 10.77
CA TYR A 211 0.96 1.10 9.75
C TYR A 211 0.68 2.60 9.92
N ARG A 212 0.49 3.09 11.16
CA ARG A 212 0.33 4.53 11.43
C ARG A 212 1.56 5.33 11.02
N ALA A 213 2.76 4.84 11.32
CA ALA A 213 4.00 5.51 10.92
C ALA A 213 4.15 5.56 9.40
N ALA A 214 3.85 4.46 8.71
CA ALA A 214 3.88 4.39 7.25
C ALA A 214 2.84 5.32 6.58
N ILE A 215 1.64 5.43 7.17
CA ILE A 215 0.63 6.38 6.70
C ILE A 215 1.10 7.82 6.92
N GLN A 216 1.63 8.17 8.10
CA GLN A 216 2.11 9.53 8.35
C GLN A 216 3.21 9.96 7.38
N GLU A 217 4.12 9.04 7.04
CA GLU A 217 5.15 9.31 6.03
C GLU A 217 4.55 9.53 4.64
N SER A 218 3.57 8.70 4.25
CA SER A 218 2.85 8.85 2.99
C SER A 218 2.01 10.14 2.92
N GLU A 219 1.32 10.50 4.00
CA GLU A 219 0.55 11.73 4.13
C GLU A 219 1.47 12.96 4.04
N ALA A 220 2.63 12.94 4.69
CA ALA A 220 3.61 14.02 4.59
C ALA A 220 4.15 14.18 3.16
N VAL A 221 4.36 13.07 2.44
CA VAL A 221 4.75 13.12 1.02
C VAL A 221 3.63 13.67 0.15
N GLN A 222 2.38 13.28 0.39
CA GLN A 222 1.19 13.78 -0.32
C GLN A 222 0.92 15.26 -0.05
N GLU A 223 1.07 15.73 1.18
CA GLU A 223 0.88 17.13 1.54
C GLU A 223 1.93 18.02 0.83
N GLN A 224 3.18 17.57 0.78
CA GLN A 224 4.23 18.28 0.04
C GLN A 224 4.00 18.28 -1.47
N THR A 225 3.47 17.21 -2.06
CA THR A 225 3.16 17.19 -3.49
C THR A 225 1.95 18.06 -3.82
N ALA A 226 0.93 18.07 -2.95
CA ALA A 226 -0.21 18.97 -3.07
C ALA A 226 0.21 20.45 -2.96
N ALA A 227 1.08 20.79 -2.00
CA ALA A 227 1.62 22.15 -1.86
C ALA A 227 2.41 22.60 -3.10
N ALA A 228 3.24 21.72 -3.68
CA ALA A 228 3.99 22.03 -4.90
C ALA A 228 3.09 22.19 -6.13
N LEU A 229 1.98 21.43 -6.22
CA LEU A 229 0.98 21.59 -7.29
C LEU A 229 0.23 22.92 -7.15
N GLN A 230 -0.11 23.33 -5.93
CA GLN A 230 -0.73 24.63 -5.68
C GLN A 230 0.20 25.78 -6.04
N GLU A 231 1.49 25.71 -5.65
CA GLU A 231 2.48 26.73 -5.99
C GLU A 231 2.64 26.87 -7.52
N LEU A 232 2.61 25.75 -8.25
CA LEU A 232 2.62 25.74 -9.72
C LEU A 232 1.38 26.40 -10.31
N ALA A 233 0.19 26.17 -9.76
CA ALA A 233 -1.05 26.79 -10.21
C ALA A 233 -1.01 28.31 -9.99
N ASP A 234 -0.62 28.76 -8.80
CA ASP A 234 -0.51 30.18 -8.44
C ASP A 234 0.51 30.90 -9.33
N MET A 235 1.64 30.26 -9.63
CA MET A 235 2.65 30.79 -10.54
C MET A 235 2.18 30.86 -11.99
N GLN A 236 1.35 29.92 -12.44
CA GLN A 236 0.74 29.98 -13.77
C GLN A 236 -0.28 31.11 -13.89
N GLU A 237 -1.09 31.33 -12.85
CA GLU A 237 -2.07 32.42 -12.80
C GLU A 237 -1.39 33.80 -12.78
N LYS A 238 -0.38 34.01 -11.94
CA LYS A 238 0.39 35.26 -11.94
C LYS A 238 1.04 35.53 -13.30
N LYS A 239 1.45 34.48 -14.03
CA LYS A 239 2.05 34.62 -15.36
C LYS A 239 1.03 35.08 -16.40
N THR A 240 -0.22 34.60 -16.34
CA THR A 240 -1.27 35.04 -17.26
C THR A 240 -1.68 36.49 -16.98
N GLU A 241 -1.73 36.88 -15.70
CA GLU A 241 -2.00 38.25 -15.27
C GLU A 241 -0.91 39.22 -15.75
N LEU A 242 0.37 38.93 -15.49
CA LEU A 242 1.50 39.75 -15.95
C LEU A 242 1.51 39.91 -17.48
N LYS A 243 1.19 38.84 -18.24
CA LYS A 243 1.06 38.93 -19.70
C LYS A 243 -0.09 39.84 -20.13
N GLY A 244 -1.20 39.82 -19.41
CA GLY A 244 -2.34 40.71 -19.64
C GLY A 244 -1.98 42.18 -19.40
N GLU A 245 -1.31 42.47 -18.29
CA GLU A 245 -0.85 43.81 -17.96
C GLU A 245 0.15 44.37 -18.98
N ILE A 246 1.15 43.58 -19.38
CA ILE A 246 2.13 43.97 -20.40
C ILE A 246 1.43 44.33 -21.71
N LYS A 247 0.43 43.54 -22.11
CA LYS A 247 -0.35 43.80 -23.33
C LYS A 247 -1.15 45.10 -23.24
N SER A 248 -1.77 45.36 -22.09
CA SER A 248 -2.54 46.60 -21.83
C SER A 248 -1.66 47.85 -21.83
N LEU A 249 -0.52 47.78 -21.13
CA LEU A 249 0.47 48.86 -21.06
C LEU A 249 1.09 49.16 -22.42
N SER A 250 1.41 48.12 -23.19
CA SER A 250 1.90 48.26 -24.57
C SER A 250 0.86 48.95 -25.47
N GLY A 251 -0.41 48.58 -25.35
CA GLY A 251 -1.51 49.21 -26.07
C GLY A 251 -1.71 50.70 -25.71
N THR A 252 -1.63 51.05 -24.43
CA THR A 252 -1.71 52.45 -23.98
C THR A 252 -0.51 53.28 -24.45
N VAL A 253 0.70 52.72 -24.41
CA VAL A 253 1.90 53.38 -24.96
C VAL A 253 1.76 53.63 -26.47
N ALA A 254 1.19 52.68 -27.22
CA ALA A 254 0.95 52.83 -28.65
C ALA A 254 -0.09 53.93 -28.94
N ALA A 255 -1.20 53.97 -28.19
CA ALA A 255 -2.23 54.99 -28.32
C ALA A 255 -1.71 56.40 -27.99
N LEU A 256 -0.93 56.54 -26.92
CA LEU A 256 -0.31 57.82 -26.54
C LEU A 256 0.69 58.33 -27.59
N LYS A 257 1.51 57.44 -28.18
CA LYS A 257 2.39 57.79 -29.29
C LYS A 257 1.64 58.18 -30.56
N ALA A 258 0.50 57.55 -30.85
CA ALA A 258 -0.34 57.91 -31.99
C ALA A 258 -0.97 59.30 -31.78
N ALA A 259 -1.48 59.58 -30.57
CA ALA A 259 -2.02 60.89 -30.20
C ALA A 259 -0.94 62.00 -30.21
N GLU A 260 0.31 61.66 -29.91
CA GLU A 260 1.47 62.57 -30.05
C GLU A 260 1.73 62.96 -31.51
N ARG A 261 1.57 62.03 -32.46
CA ARG A 261 1.74 62.28 -33.91
C ARG A 261 0.61 63.09 -34.54
N VAL A 262 -0.59 63.08 -33.93
CA VAL A 262 -1.78 63.80 -34.42
C VAL A 262 -1.81 65.27 -33.93
N ARG A 263 -0.76 65.75 -33.23
CA ARG A 263 -0.72 67.14 -32.75
C ARG A 263 -0.20 68.13 -33.80
N VAL A 264 -1.20 68.80 -34.38
CA VAL A 264 -1.23 70.13 -35.01
C VAL A 264 -0.43 70.28 -36.31
N ASP A 265 -1.15 70.36 -37.43
CA ASP A 265 -0.64 70.96 -38.68
C ASP A 265 -0.38 72.46 -38.42
N PHE A 266 0.87 72.78 -38.11
CA PHE A 266 1.32 74.16 -37.91
C PHE A 266 1.17 75.03 -39.17
N ASP A 267 0.94 74.44 -40.34
CA ASP A 267 0.72 75.12 -41.62
C ASP A 267 -0.62 75.89 -41.70
N THR A 268 -1.54 75.67 -40.76
CA THR A 268 -2.80 76.44 -40.67
C THR A 268 -2.66 77.78 -39.93
N ILE A 269 -1.51 78.06 -39.29
CA ILE A 269 -1.23 79.35 -38.65
C ILE A 269 -0.46 80.24 -39.64
N GLN A 270 -1.17 80.80 -40.62
CA GLN A 270 -0.60 81.84 -41.50
C GLN A 270 -0.92 83.23 -40.97
N PRO A 271 0.02 84.20 -41.03
CA PRO A 271 -0.29 85.57 -40.70
C PRO A 271 -1.23 86.18 -41.75
N GLU A 272 -2.34 86.77 -41.32
CA GLU A 272 -3.20 87.54 -42.22
C GLU A 272 -2.43 88.74 -42.80
N LYS A 273 -2.42 88.86 -44.13
CA LYS A 273 -1.90 90.05 -44.82
C LYS A 273 -2.98 91.11 -44.86
N THR A 274 -2.64 92.33 -44.45
CA THR A 274 -3.46 93.50 -44.72
C THR A 274 -3.45 93.85 -46.22
N LEU A 275 -4.47 94.56 -46.72
CA LEU A 275 -4.59 95.00 -48.12
C LEU A 275 -3.36 95.79 -48.66
N THR A 276 -2.45 96.23 -47.78
CA THR A 276 -1.21 96.95 -48.11
C THR A 276 0.08 96.11 -48.00
N GLY A 277 -0.01 94.80 -47.76
CA GLY A 277 1.14 93.89 -47.75
C GLY A 277 1.89 93.78 -46.42
N ALA A 278 1.45 94.44 -45.34
CA ALA A 278 2.03 94.27 -44.01
C ALA A 278 1.44 93.06 -43.27
N VAL A 279 2.32 92.27 -42.66
CA VAL A 279 2.02 91.01 -41.94
C VAL A 279 1.43 91.31 -40.57
N LYS A 280 0.21 90.84 -40.27
CA LYS A 280 -0.40 90.90 -38.94
C LYS A 280 0.21 89.77 -38.09
N GLY A 281 0.92 90.12 -37.02
CA GLY A 281 1.60 89.16 -36.14
C GLY A 281 0.64 88.20 -35.40
N VAL A 282 1.21 87.16 -34.76
CA VAL A 282 0.49 86.14 -33.97
C VAL A 282 -0.13 86.77 -32.71
N THR A 283 -1.38 86.42 -32.39
CA THR A 283 -2.12 86.93 -31.21
C THR A 283 -1.65 86.30 -29.89
N VAL A 284 -1.87 86.99 -28.76
CA VAL A 284 -1.54 86.49 -27.41
C VAL A 284 -2.28 85.19 -27.08
N GLU A 285 -3.53 85.04 -27.53
CA GLU A 285 -4.33 83.83 -27.33
C GLU A 285 -3.72 82.62 -28.06
N GLN A 286 -3.23 82.82 -29.29
CA GLN A 286 -2.52 81.78 -30.04
C GLN A 286 -1.23 81.33 -29.33
N ILE A 287 -0.48 82.27 -28.73
CA ILE A 287 0.72 81.95 -27.93
C ILE A 287 0.37 81.17 -26.65
N GLN A 288 -0.72 81.53 -25.97
CA GLN A 288 -1.20 80.80 -24.79
C GLN A 288 -1.66 79.38 -25.13
N GLN A 289 -2.36 79.20 -26.25
CA GLN A 289 -2.75 77.88 -26.76
C GLN A 289 -1.53 77.03 -27.10
N LEU A 290 -0.53 77.59 -27.77
CA LEU A 290 0.74 76.90 -28.08
C LEU A 290 1.47 76.43 -26.82
N LYS A 291 1.56 77.29 -25.80
CA LYS A 291 2.16 76.96 -24.50
C LYS A 291 1.42 75.80 -23.82
N LYS A 292 0.08 75.79 -23.86
CA LYS A 292 -0.75 74.72 -23.27
C LYS A 292 -0.59 73.38 -24.00
N VAL A 293 -0.48 73.40 -25.32
CA VAL A 293 -0.25 72.20 -26.15
C VAL A 293 1.16 71.65 -25.92
N ALA A 294 2.18 72.51 -25.86
CA ALA A 294 3.56 72.12 -25.58
C ALA A 294 3.72 71.48 -24.19
N MET A 295 3.12 72.09 -23.14
CA MET A 295 3.15 71.57 -21.78
C MET A 295 2.45 70.21 -21.66
N THR A 296 1.27 70.05 -22.28
CA THR A 296 0.58 68.74 -22.29
C THR A 296 1.34 67.69 -23.11
N GLY A 297 2.11 68.09 -24.12
CA GLY A 297 2.93 67.19 -24.92
C GLY A 297 4.15 66.69 -24.15
N ALA A 298 4.79 67.57 -23.40
CA ALA A 298 5.87 67.22 -22.48
C ALA A 298 5.40 66.25 -21.38
N ALA A 299 4.23 66.50 -20.79
CA ALA A 299 3.62 65.62 -19.80
C ALA A 299 3.29 64.22 -20.37
N ALA A 300 2.75 64.15 -21.60
CA ALA A 300 2.47 62.88 -22.27
C ALA A 300 3.75 62.09 -22.60
N LYS A 301 4.82 62.77 -23.04
CA LYS A 301 6.14 62.14 -23.24
C LYS A 301 6.70 61.55 -21.95
N GLN A 302 6.60 62.30 -20.85
CA GLN A 302 7.04 61.82 -19.54
C GLN A 302 6.23 60.58 -19.10
N ALA A 303 4.91 60.59 -19.28
CA ALA A 303 4.07 59.44 -18.97
C ALA A 303 4.44 58.21 -19.81
N VAL A 304 4.73 58.36 -21.11
CA VAL A 304 5.19 57.27 -21.97
C VAL A 304 6.52 56.69 -21.50
N VAL A 305 7.45 57.52 -21.00
CA VAL A 305 8.73 57.05 -20.45
C VAL A 305 8.51 56.21 -19.19
N GLU A 306 7.65 56.67 -18.27
CA GLU A 306 7.34 55.92 -17.04
C GLU A 306 6.59 54.60 -17.33
N LEU A 307 5.62 54.62 -18.26
CA LEU A 307 4.92 53.39 -18.67
C LEU A 307 5.88 52.37 -19.31
N LYS A 308 6.86 52.81 -20.10
CA LYS A 308 7.90 51.91 -20.64
C LYS A 308 8.78 51.31 -19.55
N LYS A 309 9.16 52.10 -18.52
CA LYS A 309 9.94 51.57 -17.38
C LYS A 309 9.14 50.51 -16.62
N LYS A 310 7.86 50.77 -16.35
CA LYS A 310 6.97 49.79 -15.72
C LYS A 310 6.83 48.52 -16.57
N ASN A 311 6.63 48.67 -17.88
CA ASN A 311 6.51 47.53 -18.78
C ASN A 311 7.79 46.67 -18.82
N ALA A 312 8.97 47.30 -18.83
CA ALA A 312 10.25 46.60 -18.78
C ALA A 312 10.46 45.84 -17.45
N ALA A 313 9.97 46.38 -16.33
CA ALA A 313 10.01 45.69 -15.03
C ALA A 313 9.12 44.44 -15.03
N LEU A 314 7.89 44.55 -15.55
CA LEU A 314 6.97 43.41 -15.67
C LEU A 314 7.48 42.35 -16.65
N GLU A 315 8.12 42.76 -17.75
CA GLU A 315 8.77 41.83 -18.70
C GLU A 315 9.90 41.02 -18.02
N LYS A 316 10.66 41.65 -17.12
CA LYS A 316 11.70 40.97 -16.34
C LYS A 316 11.10 39.97 -15.36
N GLU A 317 10.05 40.35 -14.62
CA GLU A 317 9.35 39.47 -13.68
C GLU A 317 8.72 38.27 -14.39
N ASN A 318 8.08 38.51 -15.54
CA ASN A 318 7.50 37.45 -16.37
C ASN A 318 8.58 36.49 -16.91
N ALA A 319 9.77 37.01 -17.27
CA ALA A 319 10.90 36.18 -17.69
C ALA A 319 11.47 35.33 -16.54
N GLU A 320 11.52 35.86 -15.32
CA GLU A 320 11.93 35.12 -14.12
C GLU A 320 10.94 34.00 -13.79
N MET A 321 9.64 34.30 -13.82
CA MET A 321 8.58 33.29 -13.64
C MET A 321 8.65 32.19 -14.70
N GLN A 322 8.89 32.56 -15.96
CA GLN A 322 9.02 31.60 -17.05
C GLN A 322 10.22 30.65 -16.91
N LYS A 323 11.25 31.03 -16.15
CA LYS A 323 12.38 30.15 -15.79
C LYS A 323 12.09 29.26 -14.58
N LYS A 324 11.33 29.75 -13.59
CA LYS A 324 11.02 28.99 -12.37
C LYS A 324 10.03 27.85 -12.62
N ILE A 325 9.00 28.07 -13.45
CA ILE A 325 7.95 27.07 -13.72
C ILE A 325 8.51 25.71 -14.23
N PRO A 326 9.42 25.67 -15.22
CA PRO A 326 10.07 24.42 -15.63
C PRO A 326 10.86 23.77 -14.49
N SER A 327 11.66 24.54 -13.74
CA SER A 327 12.47 24.01 -12.64
C SER A 327 11.63 23.40 -11.51
N THR A 328 10.49 24.00 -11.17
CA THR A 328 9.55 23.42 -10.20
C THR A 328 8.85 22.17 -10.75
N MET A 329 8.55 22.14 -12.06
CA MET A 329 7.99 20.96 -12.72
C MET A 329 9.00 19.80 -12.77
N ASP A 330 10.27 20.09 -13.07
CA ASP A 330 11.35 19.11 -13.12
C ASP A 330 11.56 18.48 -11.73
N ARG A 331 11.56 19.28 -10.66
CA ARG A 331 11.60 18.77 -9.28
C ARG A 331 10.42 17.86 -8.94
N LEU A 332 9.22 18.19 -9.44
CA LEU A 332 8.02 17.39 -9.21
C LEU A 332 8.09 16.06 -9.98
N LEU A 333 8.59 16.07 -11.21
CA LEU A 333 8.88 14.89 -12.01
C LEU A 333 9.95 14.00 -11.36
N GLU A 334 11.04 14.60 -10.88
CA GLU A 334 12.07 13.89 -10.11
C GLU A 334 11.50 13.23 -8.86
N LYS A 335 10.66 13.93 -8.10
CA LYS A 335 10.02 13.37 -6.90
C LYS A 335 9.08 12.21 -7.23
N LYS A 336 8.24 12.35 -8.28
CA LYS A 336 7.40 11.24 -8.77
C LYS A 336 8.22 10.04 -9.25
N ASN A 337 9.32 10.30 -9.95
CA ASN A 337 10.22 9.24 -10.41
C ASN A 337 10.90 8.54 -9.23
N LEU A 338 11.29 9.28 -8.20
CA LEU A 338 11.86 8.73 -6.97
C LEU A 338 10.83 7.83 -6.26
N GLU A 339 9.60 8.29 -6.09
CA GLU A 339 8.50 7.50 -5.48
C GLU A 339 8.21 6.21 -6.26
N LEU A 340 8.20 6.28 -7.60
CA LEU A 340 8.05 5.11 -8.46
C LEU A 340 9.25 4.16 -8.34
N LEU A 341 10.47 4.70 -8.30
CA LEU A 341 11.70 3.92 -8.14
C LEU A 341 11.79 3.25 -6.77
N GLU A 342 11.35 3.93 -5.70
CA GLU A 342 11.26 3.38 -4.35
C GLU A 342 10.26 2.24 -4.28
N THR A 343 9.05 2.45 -4.84
CA THR A 343 8.02 1.42 -4.95
C THR A 343 8.55 0.20 -5.73
N ARG A 344 9.22 0.43 -6.87
CA ARG A 344 9.79 -0.64 -7.69
C ARG A 344 10.93 -1.35 -6.98
N ASN A 345 11.82 -0.62 -6.31
CA ASN A 345 12.91 -1.21 -5.51
C ASN A 345 12.36 -2.03 -4.34
N PHE A 346 11.32 -1.54 -3.68
CA PHE A 346 10.63 -2.28 -2.63
C PHE A 346 10.08 -3.61 -3.16
N ASN A 347 9.35 -3.58 -4.28
CA ASN A 347 8.81 -4.78 -4.92
C ASN A 347 9.91 -5.75 -5.34
N LEU A 348 10.98 -5.27 -5.98
CA LEU A 348 12.12 -6.09 -6.38
C LEU A 348 12.84 -6.71 -5.18
N ARG A 349 12.91 -6.01 -4.04
CA ARG A 349 13.48 -6.55 -2.80
C ARG A 349 12.60 -7.65 -2.21
N GLN A 350 11.28 -7.50 -2.25
CA GLN A 350 10.36 -8.57 -1.83
C GLN A 350 10.51 -9.80 -2.74
N GLU A 351 10.50 -9.61 -4.07
CA GLU A 351 10.68 -10.70 -5.03
C GLU A 351 12.03 -11.40 -4.88
N ASN A 352 13.12 -10.66 -4.72
CA ASN A 352 14.45 -11.25 -4.47
C ASN A 352 14.49 -12.06 -3.17
N LYS A 353 13.83 -11.57 -2.12
CA LYS A 353 13.76 -12.29 -0.84
C LYS A 353 12.99 -13.60 -1.03
N GLU A 354 11.84 -13.54 -1.67
CA GLU A 354 11.00 -14.70 -1.97
C GLU A 354 11.70 -15.76 -2.83
N LEU A 355 12.48 -15.32 -3.84
CA LEU A 355 13.25 -16.21 -4.69
C LEU A 355 14.40 -16.88 -3.93
N LYS A 356 15.07 -16.14 -3.03
CA LYS A 356 16.12 -16.69 -2.16
C LYS A 356 15.56 -17.74 -1.20
N GLU A 357 14.41 -17.47 -0.60
CA GLU A 357 13.74 -18.42 0.30
C GLU A 357 13.32 -19.69 -0.45
N ALA A 358 12.73 -19.55 -1.65
CA ALA A 358 12.36 -20.70 -2.48
C ALA A 358 13.60 -21.53 -2.91
N LEU A 359 14.70 -20.86 -3.26
CA LEU A 359 15.95 -21.54 -3.61
C LEU A 359 16.51 -22.33 -2.44
N GLU A 360 16.46 -21.79 -1.23
CA GLU A 360 16.93 -22.46 -0.02
C GLU A 360 16.05 -23.65 0.36
N GLU A 361 14.73 -23.54 0.18
CA GLU A 361 13.80 -24.64 0.39
C GLU A 361 14.05 -25.80 -0.60
N GLU A 362 14.25 -25.49 -1.88
CA GLU A 362 14.59 -26.49 -2.90
C GLU A 362 15.92 -27.19 -2.59
N ARG A 363 16.93 -26.43 -2.15
CA ARG A 363 18.21 -26.99 -1.68
C ARG A 363 18.00 -27.93 -0.49
N SER A 364 17.31 -27.48 0.55
CA SER A 364 17.02 -28.29 1.73
C SER A 364 16.18 -29.54 1.42
N PHE A 365 15.27 -29.46 0.45
CA PHE A 365 14.54 -30.63 -0.03
C PHE A 365 15.45 -31.60 -0.76
N SER A 366 16.31 -31.09 -1.65
CA SER A 366 17.30 -31.90 -2.38
C SER A 366 18.27 -32.61 -1.43
N ASP A 367 18.80 -31.92 -0.40
CA ASP A 367 19.70 -32.49 0.60
C ASP A 367 19.04 -33.66 1.35
N ARG A 368 17.79 -33.46 1.81
CA ARG A 368 17.03 -34.51 2.50
C ARG A 368 16.71 -35.70 1.61
N LEU A 369 16.44 -35.45 0.33
CA LEU A 369 16.19 -36.50 -0.65
C LEU A 369 17.47 -37.33 -0.87
N LEU A 370 18.61 -36.67 -1.05
CA LEU A 370 19.92 -37.33 -1.19
C LEU A 370 20.28 -38.14 0.05
N GLU A 371 20.12 -37.58 1.25
CA GLU A 371 20.34 -38.32 2.50
C GLU A 371 19.43 -39.55 2.62
N GLY A 372 18.18 -39.43 2.18
CA GLY A 372 17.23 -40.54 2.11
C GLY A 372 17.68 -41.63 1.14
N ILE A 373 18.18 -41.26 -0.03
CA ILE A 373 18.71 -42.20 -1.03
C ILE A 373 19.96 -42.89 -0.48
N ASP A 374 20.90 -42.17 0.13
CA ASP A 374 22.11 -42.74 0.72
C ASP A 374 21.79 -43.78 1.79
N ARG A 375 20.82 -43.52 2.68
CA ARG A 375 20.37 -44.48 3.69
C ARG A 375 19.81 -45.76 3.06
N VAL A 376 19.10 -45.65 1.95
CA VAL A 376 18.58 -46.81 1.21
C VAL A 376 19.71 -47.59 0.54
N LEU A 377 20.66 -46.89 -0.09
CA LEU A 377 21.81 -47.53 -0.72
C LEU A 377 22.69 -48.25 0.32
N ASP A 378 22.94 -47.65 1.47
CA ASP A 378 23.63 -48.29 2.61
C ASP A 378 22.90 -49.53 3.13
N MET A 379 21.56 -49.46 3.22
CA MET A 379 20.76 -50.61 3.62
C MET A 379 20.87 -51.75 2.60
N LEU A 380 20.77 -51.42 1.31
CA LEU A 380 20.90 -52.38 0.22
C LEU A 380 22.31 -53.02 0.21
N GLU A 381 23.36 -52.24 0.39
CA GLU A 381 24.75 -52.71 0.47
C GLU A 381 24.96 -53.73 1.61
N ARG A 382 24.30 -53.54 2.75
CA ARG A 382 24.40 -54.45 3.92
C ARG A 382 23.62 -55.76 3.75
N HIS A 383 22.56 -55.77 2.95
CA HIS A 383 21.60 -56.88 2.90
C HIS A 383 21.57 -57.62 1.56
N LEU A 384 22.14 -57.07 0.48
CA LEU A 384 22.20 -57.74 -0.81
C LEU A 384 23.31 -58.80 -0.89
N PRO A 385 23.08 -59.91 -1.61
CA PRO A 385 24.12 -60.86 -1.96
C PRO A 385 25.25 -60.19 -2.76
N LYS A 386 26.51 -60.63 -2.53
CA LYS A 386 27.71 -60.06 -3.17
C LYS A 386 27.64 -59.94 -4.69
N GLN A 387 26.93 -60.85 -5.35
CA GLN A 387 26.76 -60.87 -6.81
C GLN A 387 25.97 -59.66 -7.33
N LEU A 388 25.18 -59.00 -6.49
CA LEU A 388 24.30 -57.89 -6.86
C LEU A 388 24.79 -56.52 -6.35
N LEU A 389 25.88 -56.46 -5.58
CA LEU A 389 26.43 -55.20 -5.04
C LEU A 389 26.85 -54.22 -6.14
N HIS A 390 27.30 -54.72 -7.30
CA HIS A 390 27.66 -53.89 -8.46
C HIS A 390 26.51 -52.99 -8.95
N LEU A 391 25.25 -53.32 -8.65
CA LEU A 391 24.08 -52.50 -8.98
C LEU A 391 23.93 -51.31 -8.02
N VAL A 392 24.35 -51.46 -6.76
CA VAL A 392 24.35 -50.37 -5.76
C VAL A 392 25.43 -49.34 -6.11
N ASP A 393 26.61 -49.80 -6.52
CA ASP A 393 27.70 -48.92 -6.99
C ASP A 393 27.26 -48.10 -8.22
N LYS A 394 26.61 -48.77 -9.18
CA LYS A 394 26.07 -48.10 -10.37
C LYS A 394 24.97 -47.08 -10.04
N ALA A 395 24.19 -47.32 -8.98
CA ALA A 395 23.17 -46.38 -8.51
C ALA A 395 23.80 -45.15 -7.82
N ARG A 396 24.89 -45.32 -7.05
CA ARG A 396 25.65 -44.21 -6.47
C ARG A 396 26.27 -43.31 -7.54
N ASP A 397 26.79 -43.90 -8.62
CA ASP A 397 27.38 -43.16 -9.76
C ASP A 397 26.37 -42.27 -10.52
N LEU A 398 25.06 -42.53 -10.37
CA LEU A 398 23.99 -41.74 -11.00
C LEU A 398 23.54 -40.53 -10.16
N LEU A 399 24.02 -40.39 -8.91
CA LEU A 399 23.61 -39.29 -8.03
C LEU A 399 24.37 -37.99 -8.35
N PRO A 400 23.67 -36.83 -8.37
CA PRO A 400 24.27 -35.55 -8.75
C PRO A 400 25.50 -35.14 -7.93
N GLU A 401 25.53 -35.43 -6.62
CA GLU A 401 26.61 -35.02 -5.71
C GLU A 401 27.80 -36.00 -5.65
N HIS A 402 27.67 -37.21 -6.18
CA HIS A 402 28.81 -38.15 -6.24
C HIS A 402 29.82 -37.81 -7.34
N GLN A 403 29.50 -36.89 -8.25
CA GLN A 403 30.46 -36.35 -9.22
C GLN A 403 31.39 -35.29 -8.60
N THR A 404 30.89 -34.47 -7.67
CA THR A 404 31.68 -33.44 -6.97
C THR A 404 32.57 -34.02 -5.87
N TYR A 405 32.08 -35.00 -5.10
CA TYR A 405 32.87 -35.65 -4.03
C TYR A 405 34.08 -36.44 -4.57
N ARG A 406 34.03 -36.93 -5.83
CA ARG A 406 35.17 -37.58 -6.51
C ARG A 406 36.19 -36.55 -7.03
N GLN A 407 35.75 -35.35 -7.43
CA GLN A 407 36.64 -34.27 -7.89
C GLN A 407 37.42 -33.63 -6.74
N GLU A 408 36.80 -33.39 -5.59
CA GLU A 408 37.51 -32.85 -4.41
C GLU A 408 38.51 -33.86 -3.82
N LYS A 409 38.17 -35.16 -3.75
CA LYS A 409 39.13 -36.21 -3.34
C LYS A 409 40.23 -36.48 -4.36
N GLN A 410 40.04 -36.19 -5.65
CA GLN A 410 41.11 -36.23 -6.64
C GLN A 410 42.03 -35.00 -6.55
N HIS A 411 41.49 -33.83 -6.21
CA HIS A 411 42.30 -32.63 -5.95
C HIS A 411 43.12 -32.73 -4.65
N GLU A 412 42.54 -33.29 -3.57
CA GLU A 412 43.25 -33.49 -2.30
C GLU A 412 44.24 -34.67 -2.31
N ARG A 413 44.07 -35.65 -3.21
CA ARG A 413 45.08 -36.71 -3.46
C ARG A 413 46.14 -36.32 -4.51
N GLY A 414 46.05 -35.11 -5.09
CA GLY A 414 46.92 -34.64 -6.17
C GLY A 414 48.13 -33.82 -5.73
N HIS A 415 48.27 -33.47 -4.45
CA HIS A 415 49.38 -32.64 -3.96
C HIS A 415 50.07 -33.26 -2.74
N SER A 416 50.68 -34.43 -2.93
CA SER A 416 51.81 -34.87 -2.11
C SER A 416 53.08 -34.58 -2.89
N TRP A 417 53.76 -33.48 -2.54
CA TRP A 417 55.15 -33.27 -2.91
C TRP A 417 56.02 -34.30 -2.17
N GLY A 418 56.73 -35.11 -2.96
CA GLY A 418 57.73 -36.09 -2.53
C GLY A 418 57.86 -37.08 -3.70
N ASP A 419 58.94 -37.16 -4.45
CA ASP A 419 60.35 -36.96 -4.13
C ASP A 419 61.09 -36.67 -5.45
N MET A 420 61.93 -35.65 -5.47
CA MET A 420 62.93 -35.43 -6.52
C MET A 420 64.22 -36.10 -6.07
N SER A 421 64.56 -37.23 -6.68
CA SER A 421 65.94 -37.70 -6.75
C SER A 421 66.16 -38.67 -7.91
N LEU A 422 66.59 -38.12 -9.05
CA LEU A 422 67.94 -38.29 -9.63
C LEU A 422 68.11 -37.40 -10.86
#